data_AF-A0A7J4RTT5-F1
#
_entry.id   AF-A0A7J4RTT5-F1
#
_cell.length_a   1.000
_cell.length_b   1.000
_cell.length_c   1.000
_cell.angle_alpha   90.00
_cell.angle_beta   90.00
_cell.angle_gamma   90.00
#
_symmetry.space_group_name_H-M   'P 1'
#
loop_
_entity.id
_entity.type
_entity.pdbx_description
1 polymer ?
#
loop_
_entity_poly.entity_id
_entity_poly.type
_entity_poly.pdbx_seq_one_letter_code
_entity_poly.pdbx_strand_id
1 'polypeptide(L)'
;VTWTNDDTAAHTVTSGNPTDGPDGTFDSSLFGPGKTFSQPFKEAGTFPYFCMVHPWMKGVVTVQAETMEEEEEETQEEEETYANAMSSDGSVNVEIESSIPAAGEEMSIHVTFTDADGNQIQHVNYDINAMQDGTQVLSGEGAHEHEGEGMHTTDALSSDSPVDIEVTILGIGLPDDEANWTGPQGDAVSLQVVPEFGTIAAIVLAISIVSIIAVTAKSRVIPKL
;
A
#
# COMPACT_ATOMS: atom_id res chain seq x y z
N VAL A 1 -7.45 17.75 18.26
CA VAL A 1 -8.12 17.08 19.42
C VAL A 1 -8.98 18.09 20.16
N THR A 2 -10.16 17.66 20.65
CA THR A 2 -11.07 18.50 21.46
C THR A 2 -11.37 17.80 22.78
N TRP A 3 -11.18 18.51 23.89
CA TRP A 3 -11.54 18.07 25.22
C TRP A 3 -12.82 18.77 25.68
N THR A 4 -13.67 18.04 26.38
CA THR A 4 -14.90 18.53 27.02
C THR A 4 -14.80 18.27 28.52
N ASN A 5 -15.11 19.28 29.34
CA ASN A 5 -15.22 19.09 30.78
C ASN A 5 -16.63 18.62 31.15
N ASP A 6 -16.83 17.30 31.21
CA ASP A 6 -18.09 16.68 31.64
C ASP A 6 -18.18 16.48 33.16
N ASP A 7 -17.21 16.99 33.92
CA ASP A 7 -17.23 17.00 35.38
C ASP A 7 -17.88 18.28 35.92
N THR A 8 -18.16 18.30 37.22
CA THR A 8 -18.68 19.44 37.98
C THR A 8 -17.59 20.36 38.52
N ALA A 9 -16.33 19.89 38.58
CA ALA A 9 -15.17 20.69 38.94
C ALA A 9 -14.54 21.38 37.72
N ALA A 10 -13.79 22.46 37.95
CA ALA A 10 -13.02 23.12 36.89
C ALA A 10 -11.68 22.40 36.68
N HIS A 11 -11.24 22.32 35.43
CA HIS A 11 -10.03 21.58 35.03
C HIS A 11 -9.18 22.39 34.06
N THR A 12 -7.95 21.94 33.84
CA THR A 12 -7.07 22.41 32.76
C THR A 12 -6.63 21.22 31.91
N VAL A 13 -6.29 21.50 30.65
CA VAL A 13 -5.54 20.65 29.74
C VAL A 13 -4.25 21.42 29.45
N THR A 14 -3.20 21.10 30.19
CA THR A 14 -1.93 21.82 30.14
C THR A 14 -0.82 20.85 29.75
N SER A 15 -0.07 21.16 28.70
CA SER A 15 1.02 20.33 28.22
C SER A 15 2.17 20.28 29.22
N GLY A 16 2.81 19.11 29.33
CA GLY A 16 3.88 18.84 30.27
C GLY A 16 3.49 17.77 31.27
N ASN A 17 4.12 17.77 32.44
CA ASN A 17 3.87 16.76 33.46
C ASN A 17 3.91 17.34 34.88
N PRO A 18 3.28 16.67 35.87
CA PRO A 18 3.24 17.16 37.25
C PRO A 18 4.60 17.32 37.95
N THR A 19 5.62 16.60 37.49
CA THR A 19 6.97 16.61 38.09
C THR A 19 7.77 17.82 37.64
N ASP A 20 7.78 18.09 36.33
CA ASP A 20 8.58 19.17 35.72
C ASP A 20 7.76 20.46 35.49
N GLY A 21 6.44 20.36 35.58
CA GLY A 21 5.50 21.46 35.34
C GLY A 21 5.09 21.60 33.87
N PRO A 22 4.43 22.71 33.54
CA PRO A 22 3.99 22.97 32.18
C PRO A 22 5.18 23.24 31.25
N ASP A 23 5.16 22.63 30.07
CA ASP A 23 6.23 22.78 29.06
C ASP A 23 5.98 23.95 28.08
N GLY A 24 4.78 24.53 28.11
CA GLY A 24 4.39 25.70 27.31
C GLY A 24 3.86 25.41 25.91
N THR A 25 3.70 24.14 25.52
CA THR A 25 3.20 23.73 24.19
C THR A 25 1.72 24.06 23.97
N PHE A 26 0.86 23.78 24.95
CA PHE A 26 -0.55 24.20 24.96
C PHE A 26 -1.09 24.31 26.39
N ASP A 27 -2.03 25.25 26.59
CA ASP A 27 -2.74 25.41 27.84
C ASP A 27 -4.16 25.89 27.57
N SER A 28 -5.14 25.10 28.01
CA SER A 28 -6.55 25.49 27.93
C SER A 28 -6.92 26.67 28.83
N SER A 29 -6.04 27.04 29.77
CA SER A 29 -6.42 27.75 31.00
C SER A 29 -7.50 26.98 31.78
N LEU A 30 -7.96 27.54 32.90
CA LEU A 30 -9.02 26.93 33.69
C LEU A 30 -10.37 27.01 32.96
N PHE A 31 -11.00 25.87 32.70
CA PHE A 31 -12.32 25.79 32.09
C PHE A 31 -13.30 24.96 32.91
N GLY A 32 -14.52 25.48 33.03
CA GLY A 32 -15.57 24.93 33.90
C GLY A 32 -16.44 23.87 33.22
N PRO A 33 -17.44 23.34 33.95
CA PRO A 33 -18.35 22.31 33.47
C PRO A 33 -19.04 22.66 32.14
N GLY A 34 -19.13 21.69 31.24
CA GLY A 34 -19.75 21.81 29.92
C GLY A 34 -18.99 22.69 28.93
N LYS A 35 -17.76 23.12 29.26
CA LYS A 35 -16.90 23.88 28.34
C LYS A 35 -15.92 22.96 27.62
N THR A 36 -15.50 23.41 26.44
CA THR A 36 -14.58 22.67 25.58
C THR A 36 -13.32 23.47 25.31
N PHE A 37 -12.24 22.74 25.03
CA PHE A 37 -10.97 23.27 24.56
C PHE A 37 -10.49 22.43 23.38
N SER A 38 -9.96 23.05 22.33
CA SER A 38 -9.46 22.36 21.14
C SER A 38 -8.02 22.75 20.85
N GLN A 39 -7.16 21.75 20.64
CA GLN A 39 -5.77 21.91 20.22
C GLN A 39 -5.56 21.17 18.90
N PRO A 40 -5.11 21.87 17.82
CA PRO A 40 -4.60 21.20 16.63
C PRO A 40 -3.19 20.66 16.89
N PHE A 41 -2.93 19.43 16.45
CA PHE A 41 -1.61 18.83 16.40
C PHE A 41 -1.28 18.61 14.93
N LYS A 42 -0.18 19.18 14.46
CA LYS A 42 0.22 19.15 13.05
C LYS A 42 1.50 18.35 12.81
N GLU A 43 2.21 18.02 13.88
CA GLU A 43 3.46 17.31 13.85
C GLU A 43 3.28 16.01 14.63
N ALA A 44 3.85 14.95 14.08
CA ALA A 44 3.93 13.68 14.78
C ALA A 44 4.70 13.86 16.09
N GLY A 45 4.25 13.19 17.13
CA GLY A 45 4.86 13.29 18.44
C GLY A 45 3.97 12.81 19.57
N THR A 46 4.59 12.70 20.74
CA THR A 46 3.91 12.38 21.99
C THR A 46 3.80 13.64 22.82
N PHE A 47 2.57 14.04 23.13
CA PHE A 47 2.27 15.26 23.85
C PHE A 47 1.62 14.91 25.21
N PRO A 48 2.41 14.76 26.28
CA PRO A 48 1.87 14.58 27.62
C PRO A 48 1.16 15.85 28.07
N TYR A 49 0.08 15.67 28.83
CA TYR A 49 -0.64 16.77 29.46
C TYR A 49 -1.15 16.36 30.84
N PHE A 50 -1.39 17.37 31.67
CA PHE A 50 -1.96 17.19 32.99
C PHE A 50 -2.87 18.36 33.37
N CYS A 51 -3.69 18.13 34.40
CA CYS A 51 -4.47 19.20 35.01
C CYS A 51 -3.65 19.87 36.12
N MET A 52 -3.46 21.20 36.03
CA MET A 52 -2.63 21.95 36.98
C MET A 52 -3.21 21.96 38.40
N VAL A 53 -4.54 21.91 38.54
CA VAL A 53 -5.23 21.92 39.83
C VAL A 53 -5.49 20.52 40.38
N HIS A 54 -5.40 19.50 39.53
CA HIS A 54 -5.57 18.09 39.88
C HIS A 54 -4.41 17.26 39.29
N PRO A 55 -3.18 17.37 39.82
CA PRO A 55 -1.98 16.86 39.15
C PRO A 55 -1.93 15.34 38.95
N TRP A 56 -2.84 14.59 39.59
CA TRP A 56 -3.02 13.16 39.34
C TRP A 56 -3.68 12.87 37.98
N MET A 57 -4.42 13.82 37.41
CA MET A 57 -5.04 13.70 36.10
C MET A 57 -4.00 13.94 35.02
N LYS A 58 -3.51 12.86 34.45
CA LYS A 58 -2.49 12.84 33.40
C LYS A 58 -3.06 12.15 32.17
N GLY A 59 -2.73 12.68 31.01
CA GLY A 59 -3.06 12.07 29.73
C GLY A 59 -1.91 12.25 28.76
N VAL A 60 -1.99 11.55 27.64
CA VAL A 60 -1.03 11.65 26.55
C VAL A 60 -1.81 11.69 25.25
N VAL A 61 -1.48 12.64 24.38
CA VAL A 61 -1.91 12.61 22.98
C VAL A 61 -0.73 12.12 22.16
N THR A 62 -0.89 11.00 21.46
CA THR A 62 0.08 10.53 20.48
C THR A 62 -0.46 10.87 19.10
N VAL A 63 0.28 11.71 18.38
CA VAL A 63 0.02 12.04 16.98
C VAL A 63 1.02 11.25 16.17
N GLN A 64 0.54 10.38 15.32
CA GLN A 64 1.38 9.65 14.39
C GLN A 64 1.51 10.50 13.11
N ALA A 65 2.66 10.41 12.44
CA ALA A 65 2.74 10.91 11.08
C ALA A 65 1.80 10.03 10.26
N GLU A 66 0.89 10.64 9.50
CA GLU A 66 0.34 9.92 8.37
C GLU A 66 1.48 9.81 7.38
N THR A 67 2.00 8.59 7.22
CA THR A 67 2.91 8.25 6.15
C THR A 67 2.12 8.41 4.85
N MET A 68 2.22 9.57 4.21
CA MET A 68 2.39 9.54 2.76
C MET A 68 3.75 8.89 2.56
N GLU A 69 3.74 7.62 2.17
CA GLU A 69 4.93 6.85 1.84
C GLU A 69 5.67 7.52 0.68
N GLU A 70 6.67 8.35 1.02
CA GLU A 70 7.93 8.37 0.29
C GLU A 70 8.90 7.56 1.17
N GLU A 71 9.02 6.26 0.89
CA GLU A 71 9.94 5.36 1.58
C GLU A 71 11.38 5.52 1.04
N GLU A 72 12.28 5.95 1.91
CA GLU A 72 13.69 5.53 1.91
C GLU A 72 14.06 5.20 3.37
N GLU A 73 13.87 3.95 3.81
CA GLU A 73 14.55 3.40 4.99
C GLU A 73 15.18 2.05 4.60
N GLU A 74 16.49 1.90 4.84
CA GLU A 74 17.27 0.67 4.62
C GLU A 74 16.75 -0.46 5.53
N THR A 75 15.73 -1.17 5.10
CA THR A 75 15.44 -2.55 5.48
C THR A 75 16.26 -3.48 4.59
N GLN A 76 16.56 -4.71 5.03
CA GLN A 76 17.05 -5.72 4.10
C GLN A 76 15.93 -5.94 3.09
N GLU A 77 16.08 -5.36 1.91
CA GLU A 77 15.19 -5.52 0.77
C GLU A 77 15.06 -7.02 0.50
N GLU A 78 13.98 -7.63 1.00
CA GLU A 78 13.35 -8.70 0.23
C GLU A 78 12.93 -7.97 -1.05
N GLU A 79 13.69 -8.13 -2.12
CA GLU A 79 13.38 -7.51 -3.40
C GLU A 79 12.00 -8.03 -3.81
N GLU A 80 10.96 -7.22 -3.60
CA GLU A 80 9.58 -7.48 -4.00
C GLU A 80 9.38 -6.94 -5.42
N THR A 81 8.57 -7.66 -6.19
CA THR A 81 8.26 -7.34 -7.58
C THR A 81 6.82 -6.90 -7.69
N TYR A 82 6.60 -5.79 -8.39
CA TYR A 82 5.27 -5.19 -8.55
C TYR A 82 4.78 -5.30 -9.99
N ALA A 83 3.53 -5.72 -10.16
CA ALA A 83 2.83 -5.69 -11.43
C ALA A 83 1.39 -5.22 -11.23
N ASN A 84 0.85 -4.47 -12.18
CA ASN A 84 -0.57 -4.09 -12.15
C ASN A 84 -1.24 -4.24 -13.52
N ALA A 85 -2.54 -4.46 -13.50
CA ALA A 85 -3.36 -4.55 -14.69
C ALA A 85 -4.79 -4.11 -14.38
N MET A 86 -5.40 -3.43 -15.34
CA MET A 86 -6.78 -2.95 -15.21
C MET A 86 -7.74 -3.90 -15.93
N SER A 87 -8.93 -4.08 -15.37
CA SER A 87 -10.04 -4.78 -16.00
C SER A 87 -10.40 -4.15 -17.35
N SER A 88 -10.97 -4.96 -18.25
CA SER A 88 -11.37 -4.57 -19.60
C SER A 88 -12.36 -3.40 -19.63
N ASP A 89 -13.19 -3.27 -18.58
CA ASP A 89 -14.15 -2.18 -18.42
C ASP A 89 -13.59 -0.97 -17.67
N GLY A 90 -12.35 -1.04 -17.19
CA GLY A 90 -11.66 0.01 -16.47
C GLY A 90 -12.24 0.30 -15.07
N SER A 91 -12.95 -0.65 -14.46
CA SER A 91 -13.56 -0.46 -13.14
C SER A 91 -12.72 -1.02 -11.98
N VAL A 92 -11.87 -2.01 -12.25
CA VAL A 92 -11.04 -2.69 -11.25
C VAL A 92 -9.59 -2.65 -11.69
N ASN A 93 -8.70 -2.22 -10.80
CA ASN A 93 -7.26 -2.40 -10.93
C ASN A 93 -6.83 -3.57 -10.04
N VAL A 94 -6.04 -4.47 -10.61
CA VAL A 94 -5.46 -5.62 -9.92
C VAL A 94 -3.97 -5.33 -9.79
N GLU A 95 -3.50 -5.29 -8.55
CA GLU A 95 -2.12 -5.06 -8.19
C GLU A 95 -1.57 -6.35 -7.61
N ILE A 96 -0.35 -6.70 -7.99
CA ILE A 96 0.39 -7.85 -7.48
C ILE A 96 1.69 -7.33 -6.90
N GLU A 97 1.94 -7.72 -5.66
CA GLU A 97 3.22 -7.67 -4.99
C GLU A 97 3.67 -9.10 -4.73
N SER A 98 4.93 -9.42 -5.06
CA SER A 98 5.42 -10.78 -4.93
C SER A 98 6.92 -10.86 -4.76
N SER A 99 7.38 -11.90 -4.06
CA SER A 99 8.82 -12.20 -3.98
C SER A 99 9.39 -12.56 -5.36
N ILE A 100 10.71 -12.38 -5.52
CA ILE A 100 11.40 -12.74 -6.77
C ILE A 100 11.25 -14.23 -7.07
N PRO A 101 10.88 -14.59 -8.32
CA PRO A 101 10.93 -15.98 -8.76
C PRO A 101 12.34 -16.58 -8.63
N ALA A 102 12.48 -17.61 -7.78
CA ALA A 102 13.75 -18.29 -7.54
C ALA A 102 13.60 -19.83 -7.62
N ALA A 103 14.53 -20.48 -8.33
CA ALA A 103 14.49 -21.92 -8.56
C ALA A 103 14.59 -22.71 -7.24
N GLY A 104 13.59 -23.56 -6.99
CA GLY A 104 13.49 -24.41 -5.81
C GLY A 104 12.82 -23.75 -4.61
N GLU A 105 12.39 -22.49 -4.73
CA GLU A 105 11.70 -21.74 -3.68
C GLU A 105 10.23 -21.51 -4.04
N GLU A 106 9.37 -21.44 -3.04
CA GLU A 106 7.98 -21.01 -3.20
C GLU A 106 7.95 -19.49 -3.31
N MET A 107 7.08 -18.96 -4.18
CA MET A 107 6.91 -17.52 -4.38
C MET A 107 5.64 -17.05 -3.67
N SER A 108 5.77 -16.02 -2.83
CA SER A 108 4.64 -15.28 -2.25
C SER A 108 3.99 -14.38 -3.32
N ILE A 109 2.67 -14.32 -3.34
CA ILE A 109 1.90 -13.42 -4.21
C ILE A 109 0.81 -12.77 -3.35
N HIS A 110 0.92 -11.46 -3.14
CA HIS A 110 -0.12 -10.62 -2.56
C HIS A 110 -0.88 -9.96 -3.72
N VAL A 111 -2.18 -10.23 -3.81
CA VAL A 111 -3.06 -9.58 -4.79
C VAL A 111 -3.92 -8.54 -4.09
N THR A 112 -4.02 -7.35 -4.67
CA THR A 112 -4.84 -6.23 -4.19
C THR A 112 -5.77 -5.75 -5.29
N PHE A 113 -7.02 -5.48 -4.92
CA PHE A 113 -8.07 -5.01 -5.84
C PHE A 113 -8.50 -3.59 -5.45
N THR A 114 -8.28 -2.64 -6.35
CA THR A 114 -8.66 -1.24 -6.19
C THR A 114 -9.63 -0.79 -7.30
N ASP A 115 -10.42 0.24 -7.05
CA ASP A 115 -11.20 0.91 -8.08
C ASP A 115 -10.30 1.83 -8.92
N ALA A 116 -10.87 2.46 -9.96
CA ALA A 116 -10.14 3.37 -10.84
C ALA A 116 -9.54 4.61 -10.12
N ASP A 117 -10.02 4.92 -8.92
CA ASP A 117 -9.54 6.02 -8.08
C ASP A 117 -8.51 5.55 -7.04
N GLY A 118 -8.18 4.25 -7.01
CA GLY A 118 -7.23 3.63 -6.08
C GLY A 118 -7.86 3.23 -4.74
N ASN A 119 -9.18 3.27 -4.59
CA ASN A 119 -9.83 2.83 -3.35
C ASN A 119 -9.99 1.32 -3.35
N GLN A 120 -9.71 0.68 -2.22
CA GLN A 120 -9.85 -0.76 -2.05
C GLN A 120 -11.30 -1.23 -2.25
N ILE A 121 -11.46 -2.32 -3.00
CA ILE A 121 -12.76 -2.93 -3.29
C ILE A 121 -13.02 -4.05 -2.29
N GLN A 122 -14.15 -3.98 -1.59
CA GLN A 122 -14.55 -5.03 -0.66
C GLN A 122 -15.32 -6.15 -1.35
N HIS A 123 -15.24 -7.36 -0.78
CA HIS A 123 -15.98 -8.54 -1.24
C HIS A 123 -15.70 -8.91 -2.70
N VAL A 124 -14.42 -9.00 -3.07
CA VAL A 124 -14.01 -9.42 -4.41
C VAL A 124 -13.96 -10.94 -4.47
N ASN A 125 -14.54 -11.51 -5.53
CA ASN A 125 -14.48 -12.93 -5.84
C ASN A 125 -13.62 -13.11 -7.09
N TYR A 126 -12.63 -14.00 -7.03
CA TYR A 126 -11.69 -14.20 -8.14
C TYR A 126 -11.11 -15.61 -8.18
N ASP A 127 -10.62 -15.99 -9.36
CA ASP A 127 -9.70 -17.10 -9.56
C ASP A 127 -8.28 -16.54 -9.78
N ILE A 128 -7.28 -17.32 -9.39
CA ILE A 128 -5.87 -17.00 -9.64
C ILE A 128 -5.15 -18.23 -10.19
N ASN A 129 -4.35 -18.04 -11.24
CA ASN A 129 -3.54 -19.07 -11.83
C ASN A 129 -2.14 -18.51 -12.10
N ALA A 130 -1.09 -19.26 -11.76
CA ALA A 130 0.27 -18.87 -12.11
C ALA A 130 0.97 -19.97 -12.90
N MET A 131 1.69 -19.58 -13.95
CA MET A 131 2.41 -20.45 -14.86
C MET A 131 3.88 -20.04 -14.92
N GLN A 132 4.80 -21.00 -14.77
CA GLN A 132 6.23 -20.81 -15.01
C GLN A 132 6.71 -21.82 -16.05
N ASP A 133 7.34 -21.34 -17.12
CA ASP A 133 7.88 -22.18 -18.20
C ASP A 133 6.85 -23.16 -18.80
N GLY A 134 5.57 -22.76 -18.84
CA GLY A 134 4.47 -23.57 -19.34
C GLY A 134 3.96 -24.64 -18.36
N THR A 135 4.44 -24.64 -17.11
CA THR A 135 3.95 -25.48 -16.02
C THR A 135 3.14 -24.64 -15.03
N GLN A 136 2.00 -25.14 -14.59
CA GLN A 136 1.19 -24.50 -13.55
C GLN A 136 1.90 -24.63 -12.19
N VAL A 137 2.09 -23.49 -11.52
CA VAL A 137 2.74 -23.41 -10.20
C VAL A 137 1.79 -22.86 -9.13
N LEU A 138 0.62 -22.33 -9.50
CA LEU A 138 -0.46 -21.96 -8.57
C LEU A 138 -1.81 -22.13 -9.26
N SER A 139 -2.80 -22.62 -8.52
CA SER A 139 -4.21 -22.65 -8.92
C SER A 139 -5.09 -22.36 -7.71
N GLY A 140 -5.81 -21.25 -7.73
CA GLY A 140 -6.86 -20.90 -6.79
C GLY A 140 -8.17 -20.64 -7.54
N GLU A 141 -9.24 -21.32 -7.14
CA GLU A 141 -10.58 -21.15 -7.72
C GLU A 141 -11.55 -20.67 -6.65
N GLY A 142 -12.38 -19.67 -6.96
CA GLY A 142 -13.44 -19.15 -6.12
C GLY A 142 -12.97 -18.50 -4.82
N ALA A 143 -11.81 -17.83 -4.84
CA ALA A 143 -11.33 -17.05 -3.70
C ALA A 143 -12.28 -15.88 -3.41
N HIS A 144 -12.46 -15.54 -2.13
CA HIS A 144 -13.30 -14.43 -1.69
C HIS A 144 -12.56 -13.61 -0.64
N GLU A 145 -12.37 -12.32 -0.91
CA GLU A 145 -11.68 -11.41 -0.01
C GLU A 145 -12.57 -10.27 0.45
N HIS A 146 -12.64 -10.08 1.76
CA HIS A 146 -13.48 -9.06 2.38
C HIS A 146 -12.87 -7.67 2.22
N GLU A 147 -11.55 -7.58 2.30
CA GLU A 147 -10.78 -6.35 2.22
C GLU A 147 -10.12 -6.20 0.84
N GLY A 148 -10.52 -6.97 -0.17
CA GLY A 148 -9.95 -6.80 -1.51
C GLY A 148 -8.46 -7.12 -1.60
N GLU A 149 -7.93 -7.89 -0.66
CA GLU A 149 -6.55 -8.31 -0.60
C GLU A 149 -6.49 -9.82 -0.34
N GLY A 150 -5.60 -10.53 -1.02
CA GLY A 150 -5.43 -11.97 -0.84
C GLY A 150 -3.97 -12.39 -0.91
N MET A 151 -3.58 -13.33 -0.06
CA MET A 151 -2.24 -13.91 -0.04
C MET A 151 -2.25 -15.31 -0.64
N HIS A 152 -1.36 -15.54 -1.59
CA HIS A 152 -1.14 -16.81 -2.25
C HIS A 152 0.32 -17.21 -2.19
N THR A 153 0.57 -18.49 -2.38
CA THR A 153 1.92 -19.04 -2.42
C THR A 153 1.96 -20.09 -3.51
N THR A 154 2.92 -19.99 -4.41
CA THR A 154 3.12 -20.98 -5.47
C THR A 154 3.70 -22.27 -4.89
N ASP A 155 3.57 -23.37 -5.63
CA ASP A 155 4.50 -24.48 -5.48
C ASP A 155 5.95 -24.00 -5.73
N ALA A 156 6.91 -24.78 -5.24
CA ALA A 156 8.33 -24.49 -5.47
C ALA A 156 8.65 -24.36 -6.96
N LEU A 157 9.22 -23.22 -7.35
CA LEU A 157 9.47 -22.88 -8.73
C LEU A 157 10.58 -23.75 -9.32
N SER A 158 10.52 -23.96 -10.63
CA SER A 158 11.47 -24.83 -11.33
C SER A 158 12.71 -24.08 -11.87
N SER A 159 12.61 -22.75 -11.95
CA SER A 159 13.61 -21.87 -12.53
C SER A 159 13.52 -20.45 -11.95
N ASP A 160 14.48 -19.61 -12.33
CA ASP A 160 14.45 -18.16 -12.11
C ASP A 160 13.77 -17.44 -13.30
N SER A 161 12.93 -18.14 -14.09
CA SER A 161 12.21 -17.52 -15.21
C SER A 161 11.04 -16.67 -14.70
N PRO A 162 10.58 -15.69 -15.49
CA PRO A 162 9.34 -14.97 -15.21
C PRO A 162 8.15 -15.90 -14.95
N VAL A 163 7.27 -15.46 -14.06
CA VAL A 163 6.01 -16.15 -13.74
C VAL A 163 4.86 -15.34 -14.33
N ASP A 164 4.06 -15.98 -15.16
CA ASP A 164 2.83 -15.40 -15.72
C ASP A 164 1.69 -15.66 -14.74
N ILE A 165 1.05 -14.60 -14.24
CA ILE A 165 -0.06 -14.66 -13.31
C ILE A 165 -1.33 -14.19 -14.04
N GLU A 166 -2.36 -15.00 -13.99
CA GLU A 166 -3.70 -14.66 -14.48
C GLU A 166 -4.66 -14.57 -13.30
N VAL A 167 -5.32 -13.42 -13.16
CA VAL A 167 -6.38 -13.21 -12.18
C VAL A 167 -7.69 -13.03 -12.92
N THR A 168 -8.66 -13.90 -12.65
CA THR A 168 -10.01 -13.79 -13.24
C THR A 168 -10.97 -13.24 -12.20
N ILE A 169 -11.48 -12.03 -12.42
CA ILE A 169 -12.47 -11.40 -11.55
C ILE A 169 -13.82 -12.05 -11.83
N LEU A 170 -14.37 -12.75 -10.84
CA LEU A 170 -15.67 -13.41 -10.93
C LEU A 170 -16.83 -12.44 -10.63
N GLY A 171 -16.60 -11.47 -9.74
CA GLY A 171 -17.55 -10.41 -9.42
C GLY A 171 -17.33 -9.83 -8.02
N ILE A 172 -17.97 -8.69 -7.77
CA ILE A 172 -17.91 -7.97 -6.49
C ILE A 172 -19.24 -8.15 -5.75
N GLY A 173 -19.20 -8.79 -4.58
CA GLY A 173 -20.36 -9.09 -3.75
C GLY A 173 -20.15 -10.29 -2.83
N LEU A 174 -21.16 -10.61 -2.01
CA LEU A 174 -21.10 -11.77 -1.11
C LEU A 174 -21.09 -13.09 -1.90
N PRO A 175 -20.31 -14.09 -1.48
CA PRO A 175 -20.12 -15.32 -2.25
C PRO A 175 -21.40 -16.17 -2.36
N ASP A 176 -22.34 -16.04 -1.43
CA ASP A 176 -23.64 -16.71 -1.44
C ASP A 176 -24.74 -15.93 -2.17
N ASP A 177 -24.40 -14.80 -2.79
CA ASP A 177 -25.34 -13.90 -3.45
C ASP A 177 -24.87 -13.48 -4.86
N GLU A 178 -24.38 -14.45 -5.64
CA GLU A 178 -23.89 -14.26 -7.02
C GLU A 178 -24.86 -13.47 -7.92
N ALA A 179 -26.16 -13.63 -7.70
CA ALA A 179 -27.20 -12.94 -8.47
C ALA A 179 -27.16 -11.40 -8.33
N ASN A 180 -26.53 -10.89 -7.26
CA ASN A 180 -26.39 -9.47 -6.97
C ASN A 180 -24.94 -8.98 -7.11
N TRP A 181 -24.04 -9.78 -7.66
CA TRP A 181 -22.68 -9.34 -7.93
C TRP A 181 -22.65 -8.17 -8.90
N THR A 182 -21.69 -7.28 -8.67
CA THR A 182 -21.42 -6.09 -9.48
C THR A 182 -20.01 -6.15 -10.06
N GLY A 183 -19.65 -5.18 -10.90
CA GLY A 183 -18.33 -5.11 -11.52
C GLY A 183 -18.09 -6.12 -12.64
N PRO A 184 -16.82 -6.34 -13.01
CA PRO A 184 -16.43 -7.31 -14.03
C PRO A 184 -16.79 -8.74 -13.57
N GLN A 185 -17.30 -9.56 -14.49
CA GLN A 185 -17.63 -10.96 -14.23
C GLN A 185 -17.01 -11.85 -15.31
N GLY A 186 -16.09 -12.70 -14.90
CA GLY A 186 -15.28 -13.54 -15.80
C GLY A 186 -14.24 -12.76 -16.61
N ASP A 187 -13.86 -11.56 -16.16
CA ASP A 187 -12.82 -10.76 -16.82
C ASP A 187 -11.45 -11.17 -16.30
N ALA A 188 -10.55 -11.54 -17.20
CA ALA A 188 -9.22 -12.03 -16.85
C ALA A 188 -8.17 -10.97 -17.17
N VAL A 189 -7.32 -10.68 -16.18
CA VAL A 189 -6.13 -9.85 -16.35
C VAL A 189 -4.89 -10.72 -16.25
N SER A 190 -3.92 -10.47 -17.13
CA SER A 190 -2.64 -11.19 -17.13
C SER A 190 -1.52 -10.23 -16.73
N LEU A 191 -0.74 -10.64 -15.77
CA LEU A 191 0.43 -9.94 -15.24
C LEU A 191 1.65 -10.86 -15.39
N GLN A 192 2.83 -10.28 -15.54
CA GLN A 192 4.06 -11.05 -15.62
C GLN A 192 5.03 -10.51 -14.58
N VAL A 193 5.41 -11.37 -13.64
CA VAL A 193 6.44 -11.09 -12.65
C VAL A 193 7.77 -11.49 -13.24
N VAL A 194 8.62 -10.50 -13.51
CA VAL A 194 9.93 -10.70 -14.11
C VAL A 194 10.97 -10.60 -12.98
N PRO A 195 11.82 -11.61 -12.79
CA PRO A 195 12.95 -11.49 -11.87
C PRO A 195 13.81 -10.32 -12.31
N GLU A 196 14.16 -9.45 -11.36
CA GLU A 196 15.04 -8.35 -11.67
C GLU A 196 16.36 -8.89 -12.20
N PHE A 197 16.77 -8.42 -13.38
CA PHE A 197 18.13 -8.68 -13.80
C PHE A 197 19.05 -7.84 -12.92
N GLY A 198 19.53 -8.41 -11.81
CA GLY A 198 20.41 -7.73 -10.87
C GLY A 198 21.46 -6.90 -11.60
N THR A 199 21.70 -5.66 -11.13
CA THR A 199 22.52 -4.54 -11.66
C THR A 199 23.23 -4.67 -13.03
N ILE A 200 23.87 -5.81 -13.31
CA ILE A 200 24.49 -6.20 -14.57
C ILE A 200 23.55 -6.05 -15.78
N ALA A 201 22.31 -6.57 -15.79
CA ALA A 201 21.49 -6.40 -17.00
C ALA A 201 20.77 -5.06 -17.09
N ALA A 202 20.52 -4.35 -15.98
CA ALA A 202 20.17 -2.93 -16.02
C ALA A 202 21.26 -2.08 -16.72
N ILE A 203 22.54 -2.37 -16.45
CA ILE A 203 23.67 -1.73 -17.14
C ILE A 203 23.67 -2.08 -18.64
N VAL A 204 23.44 -3.35 -19.00
CA VAL A 204 23.41 -3.78 -20.42
C VAL A 204 22.22 -3.19 -21.17
N LEU A 205 21.03 -3.11 -20.55
CA LEU A 205 19.85 -2.47 -21.11
C LEU A 205 20.08 -0.96 -21.31
N ALA A 206 20.66 -0.26 -20.32
CA ALA A 206 21.00 1.15 -20.44
C ALA A 206 22.03 1.41 -21.57
N ILE A 207 23.08 0.58 -21.65
CA ILE A 207 24.09 0.69 -22.73
C ILE A 207 23.44 0.42 -24.10
N SER A 208 22.56 -0.56 -24.22
CA SER A 208 21.91 -0.88 -25.49
C SER A 208 20.91 0.19 -25.94
N ILE A 209 20.11 0.77 -25.05
CA ILE A 209 19.23 1.91 -25.34
C ILE A 209 20.04 3.14 -25.79
N VAL A 210 21.13 3.47 -25.08
CA VAL A 210 22.02 4.58 -25.47
C VAL A 210 22.68 4.32 -26.83
N SER A 211 23.05 3.08 -27.11
CA SER A 211 23.63 2.67 -28.40
C SER A 211 22.65 2.80 -29.57
N ILE A 212 21.38 2.44 -29.35
CA ILE A 212 20.31 2.59 -30.35
C ILE A 212 20.05 4.06 -30.68
N ILE A 213 20.04 4.95 -29.67
CA ILE A 213 19.88 6.40 -29.86
C ILE A 213 21.09 7.00 -30.60
N ALA A 214 22.32 6.56 -30.27
CA ALA A 214 23.53 7.05 -30.92
C ALA A 214 23.59 6.67 -32.42
N VAL A 215 23.02 5.53 -32.82
CA VAL A 215 23.03 5.03 -34.21
C VAL A 215 21.96 5.69 -35.09
N THR A 216 20.92 6.32 -34.52
CA THR A 216 19.85 6.97 -35.30
C THR A 216 20.13 8.45 -35.65
N ALA A 217 21.23 9.03 -35.15
CA ALA A 217 21.57 10.44 -35.37
C ALA A 217 22.64 10.68 -36.47
N LYS A 218 22.28 10.53 -37.76
CA LYS A 218 22.77 11.28 -38.95
C LYS A 218 22.24 10.60 -40.23
N SER A 219 21.76 11.28 -41.26
CA SER A 219 22.42 12.41 -41.94
C SER A 219 21.45 13.11 -42.90
N ARG A 220 21.29 14.43 -42.82
CA ARG A 220 20.70 15.24 -43.90
C ARG A 220 21.78 16.18 -44.42
N VAL A 221 22.49 15.74 -45.45
CA VAL A 221 23.48 16.54 -46.18
C VAL A 221 22.72 17.49 -47.11
N ILE A 222 22.89 18.80 -46.94
CA ILE A 222 22.36 19.82 -47.86
C ILE A 222 23.46 20.13 -48.88
N PRO A 223 23.24 19.92 -50.19
CA PRO A 223 24.21 20.33 -51.20
C PRO A 223 24.08 21.84 -51.44
N LYS A 224 25.21 22.56 -51.41
CA LYS A 224 25.29 23.94 -51.89
C LYS A 224 25.29 23.93 -53.43
N LEU A 225 24.39 24.71 -54.03
CA LEU A 225 24.45 25.14 -55.43
C LEU A 225 25.38 26.36 -55.56
#